data_AF-A0A2P8WKQ0-F1
#
_entry.id   AF-A0A2P8WKQ0-F1
#
_cell.length_a   1.000
_cell.length_b   1.000
_cell.length_c   1.000
_cell.angle_alpha   90.00
_cell.angle_beta   90.00
_cell.angle_gamma   90.00
#
_symmetry.space_group_name_H-M   'P 1'
#
loop_
_entity.id
_entity.type
_entity.pdbx_description
1 polymer ?
#
loop_
_entity_poly.entity_id
_entity_poly.type
_entity_poly.pdbx_seq_one_letter_code
_entity_poly.pdbx_strand_id
1 'polypeptide(L)' 'MKEFFDNVFRYPRYLISFTLGILFNALEPLQPLLRRPSTAVALVGAVVAGFLFLTFTLRAMLGLGTV' A
#
# COMPACT_ATOMS: atom_id res chain seq x y z
N MET A 1 -31.36 4.26 -21.87
CA MET A 1 -30.11 3.48 -21.70
C MET A 1 -28.84 4.35 -21.72
N LYS A 2 -28.67 5.25 -22.69
CA LYS A 2 -27.45 6.09 -22.78
C LYS A 2 -27.16 6.92 -21.50
N GLU A 3 -28.15 7.61 -20.95
CA GLU A 3 -27.98 8.37 -19.69
C GLU A 3 -27.63 7.51 -18.47
N PHE A 4 -28.14 6.27 -18.41
CA PHE A 4 -27.81 5.34 -17.33
C PHE A 4 -26.31 5.00 -17.36
N PHE A 5 -25.79 4.62 -18.53
CA PHE A 5 -24.38 4.34 -18.69
C PHE A 5 -23.51 5.59 -18.50
N ASP A 6 -23.92 6.74 -19.02
CA ASP A 6 -23.19 8.02 -18.84
C ASP A 6 -23.10 8.42 -17.35
N ASN A 7 -24.08 8.07 -16.52
CA ASN A 7 -24.01 8.23 -15.06
C ASN A 7 -23.15 7.16 -14.39
N VAL A 8 -23.25 5.89 -14.80
CA VAL A 8 -22.47 4.78 -14.24
C VAL A 8 -20.97 4.97 -14.46
N PHE A 9 -20.56 5.46 -15.63
CA PHE A 9 -19.15 5.72 -15.94
C PHE A 9 -18.52 6.85 -15.09
N ARG A 10 -19.30 7.63 -14.35
CA ARG A 10 -18.78 8.64 -13.41
C ARG A 10 -18.24 8.01 -12.13
N TYR A 11 -18.83 6.92 -11.65
CA TYR A 11 -18.43 6.29 -10.39
C TYR A 11 -16.98 5.78 -10.40
N PRO A 12 -16.48 5.10 -11.45
CA PRO A 12 -15.06 4.74 -11.52
C PRO A 12 -14.13 5.94 -11.39
N ARG A 13 -14.47 7.08 -12.02
CA ARG A 13 -13.65 8.31 -11.92
C ARG A 13 -13.61 8.84 -10.49
N TYR A 14 -14.75 8.86 -9.79
CA TYR A 14 -14.80 9.28 -8.40
C TYR A 14 -14.06 8.32 -7.48
N LEU A 15 -14.20 7.01 -7.70
CA LEU A 15 -13.50 5.98 -6.94
C LEU A 15 -11.99 6.13 -7.08
N ILE A 16 -11.48 6.31 -8.30
CA ILE A 16 -10.04 6.55 -8.53
C ILE A 16 -9.58 7.80 -7.79
N SER A 17 -10.30 8.92 -7.93
CA SER A 17 -9.90 10.19 -7.33
C SER A 17 -9.91 10.13 -5.79
N PHE A 18 -10.95 9.53 -5.23
CA PHE A 18 -11.12 9.34 -3.80
C PHE A 18 -10.06 8.39 -3.22
N THR A 19 -9.87 7.23 -3.83
CA THR A 19 -8.88 6.23 -3.39
C THR A 19 -7.47 6.81 -3.49
N LEU A 20 -7.12 7.48 -4.60
CA LEU A 20 -5.82 8.12 -4.74
C LEU A 20 -5.63 9.24 -3.71
N GLY A 21 -6.65 10.06 -3.46
CA GLY A 21 -6.58 11.10 -2.44
C GLY A 21 -6.33 10.54 -1.04
N ILE A 22 -7.01 9.47 -0.67
CA ILE A 22 -6.80 8.78 0.61
C ILE A 22 -5.39 8.19 0.69
N LEU A 23 -4.97 7.46 -0.35
CA LEU A 23 -3.64 6.85 -0.38
C LEU A 23 -2.55 7.92 -0.30
N PHE A 24 -2.72 9.05 -1.00
CA PHE A 24 -1.77 10.15 -0.94
C PHE A 24 -1.69 10.74 0.46
N ASN A 25 -2.82 11.04 1.10
CA ASN A 25 -2.83 11.60 2.45
C ASN A 25 -2.27 10.63 3.50
N ALA A 26 -2.53 9.32 3.36
CA ALA A 26 -1.94 8.30 4.23
C ALA A 26 -0.42 8.20 4.08
N LEU A 27 0.12 8.42 2.88
CA LEU A 27 1.55 8.35 2.58
C LEU A 27 2.28 9.70 2.75
N GLU A 28 1.56 10.81 2.78
CA GLU A 28 2.08 12.17 3.01
C GLU A 28 3.04 12.27 4.23
N PRO A 29 2.74 11.73 5.42
CA PRO A 29 3.65 11.81 6.56
C PRO A 29 4.94 10.99 6.37
N LEU A 30 4.99 10.06 5.42
CA LEU A 30 6.20 9.28 5.11
C LEU A 30 7.15 10.03 4.16
N GLN A 31 6.65 11.00 3.37
CA GLN A 31 7.50 11.81 2.48
C GLN A 31 8.69 12.48 3.17
N PRO A 32 8.58 13.13 4.35
CA PRO A 32 9.73 13.74 5.01
C PRO A 32 10.79 12.71 5.46
N LEU A 33 10.40 11.46 5.75
CA LEU A 33 11.34 10.40 6.12
C LEU A 33 12.20 9.98 4.93
N LEU A 34 11.70 10.12 3.70
CA LEU A 34 12.46 9.82 2.49
C LEU A 34 13.50 10.91 2.14
N ARG A 35 13.40 12.11 2.73
CA ARG A 35 14.30 13.24 2.44
C ARG A 35 15.66 13.14 3.13
N ARG A 36 15.79 12.34 4.20
CA ARG A 36 17.07 12.11 4.87
C ARG A 36 17.51 10.67 4.61
N PRO A 37 18.76 10.43 4.17
CA PRO A 37 19.19 9.10 3.73
C PRO A 37 19.09 8.06 4.84
N SER A 38 19.40 8.42 6.09
CA SER A 38 19.29 7.52 7.24
C SER A 38 17.85 7.08 7.52
N THR A 39 16.90 8.00 7.55
CA THR A 39 15.48 7.67 7.78
C THR A 39 14.84 6.97 6.60
N ALA A 40 15.30 7.23 5.38
CA ALA A 40 14.86 6.52 4.18
C ALA A 40 15.27 5.05 4.22
N VAL A 41 16.54 4.78 4.56
CA VAL A 41 17.04 3.40 4.74
C VAL A 41 16.30 2.70 5.89
N ALA A 42 16.06 3.39 7.00
CA ALA A 42 15.29 2.82 8.11
C ALA A 42 13.84 2.49 7.72
N LEU A 43 13.17 3.37 6.96
CA LEU A 43 11.81 3.14 6.48
C LEU A 43 11.74 1.93 5.53
N VAL A 44 12.64 1.87 4.54
CA VAL A 44 12.71 0.73 3.61
C VAL A 44 13.04 -0.56 4.35
N GLY A 45 14.01 -0.52 5.27
CA GLY A 45 14.37 -1.66 6.11
C GLY A 45 13.20 -2.15 6.96
N ALA A 46 12.43 -1.25 7.56
CA ALA A 46 11.24 -1.60 8.34
C ALA A 46 10.16 -2.26 7.48
N VAL A 47 9.91 -1.75 6.26
CA VAL A 47 8.95 -2.35 5.33
C VAL A 47 9.40 -3.75 4.93
N VAL A 48 10.65 -3.92 4.50
CA VAL A 48 11.20 -5.23 4.11
C VAL A 48 11.17 -6.22 5.29
N ALA A 49 11.60 -5.78 6.47
CA ALA A 49 11.58 -6.60 7.67
C ALA A 49 10.15 -7.01 8.05
N GLY A 50 9.17 -6.11 7.94
CA GLY A 50 7.76 -6.41 8.16
C GLY A 50 7.23 -7.48 7.20
N PHE A 51 7.54 -7.37 5.90
CA PHE A 51 7.15 -8.39 4.92
C PHE A 51 7.85 -9.73 5.16
N LEU A 52 9.15 -9.72 5.47
CA LEU A 52 9.89 -10.94 5.82
C LEU A 52 9.32 -11.60 7.07
N PHE A 53 9.05 -10.82 8.12
CA PHE A 53 8.43 -11.30 9.35
C PHE A 53 7.09 -11.97 9.06
N LEU A 54 6.17 -11.29 8.37
CA LEU A 54 4.89 -11.86 7.98
C LEU A 54 5.05 -13.14 7.15
N THR A 55 5.95 -13.14 6.17
CA THR A 55 6.20 -14.31 5.31
C THR A 55 6.73 -15.49 6.11
N PHE A 56 7.69 -15.28 7.01
CA PHE A 56 8.26 -16.33 7.84
C PHE A 56 7.24 -16.86 8.85
N THR A 57 6.45 -15.98 9.48
CA THR A 57 5.37 -16.40 10.38
C THR A 57 4.33 -17.23 9.66
N LEU A 58 3.85 -16.77 8.49
CA LEU A 58 2.88 -17.51 7.70
C LEU A 58 3.45 -18.84 7.21
N ARG A 59 4.71 -18.87 6.74
CA ARG A 59 5.38 -20.11 6.36
C ARG A 59 5.49 -21.11 7.52
N ALA A 60 5.84 -20.64 8.71
CA ALA A 60 5.91 -21.47 9.90
C ALA A 60 4.53 -22.03 10.28
N MET A 61 3.49 -21.18 10.25
CA MET A 61 2.11 -21.60 10.52
C MET A 61 1.57 -22.59 9.50
N LEU A 62 1.97 -22.47 8.23
CA LEU A 62 1.56 -23.36 7.14
C LEU A 62 2.44 -24.61 7.02
N GLY A 63 3.44 -24.80 7.89
CA GLY A 63 4.36 -25.95 7.83
C GLY A 63 5.23 -25.98 6.56
N LEU A 64 5.41 -24.83 5.90
CA LEU A 64 6.20 -24.67 4.67
C LEU A 64 7.68 -24.36 4.96
N GLY A 65 8.11 -24.48 6.23
CA GLY A 65 9.50 -24.40 6.62
C GLY A 65 10.25 -25.63 6.12
N THR A 66 11.39 -25.44 5.46
CA THR A 66 12.27 -26.55 5.08
C THR A 66 12.74 -27.26 6.36
N VAL A 67 12.48 -28.56 6.43
CA VAL A 67 13.06 -29.49 7.43
C VAL A 67 14.58 -29.47 7.30
#